data_AF-A0A8J6Y6U0-F1
#
_entry.id   AF-A0A8J6Y6U0-F1
#
_cell.length_a   1.000
_cell.length_b   1.000
_cell.length_c   1.000
_cell.angle_alpha   90.00
_cell.angle_beta   90.00
_cell.angle_gamma   90.00
#
_symmetry.space_group_name_H-M   'P 1'
#
loop_
_entity.id
_entity.type
_entity.pdbx_description
1 polymer ?
#
loop_
_entity_poly.entity_id
_entity_poly.type
_entity_poly.pdbx_seq_one_letter_code
_entity_poly.pdbx_strand_id
1 'polypeptide(L)'
;MAMKYRQHGYKDSEKEDGKDKPRQPRRDNLSQEEKYQRRSLRHATNREASEVVRCPTCGRGIDGGGAIMSDTTCPHCDSAIHCCRACRHFDSGTRWQCRAEITERVDDKNKSNQCALYEPRLVLDSTGRRTVSPTSRSSRASSNDPKSQFENLFKR
;
A
#
# COMPACT_ATOMS: atom_id res chain seq x y z
N MET A 1 21.58 -33.56 43.92
CA MET A 1 21.64 -33.35 42.45
C MET A 1 20.71 -32.21 42.07
N ALA A 2 21.23 -31.14 41.47
CA ALA A 2 20.44 -30.02 40.96
C ALA A 2 19.71 -30.44 39.66
N MET A 3 18.39 -30.25 39.60
CA MET A 3 17.59 -30.50 38.40
C MET A 3 17.80 -29.35 37.40
N LYS A 4 18.34 -29.69 36.22
CA LYS A 4 18.93 -28.74 35.26
C LYS A 4 17.94 -28.14 34.25
N TYR A 5 16.63 -28.34 34.40
CA TYR A 5 15.63 -27.74 33.51
C TYR A 5 14.35 -27.40 34.28
N ARG A 6 14.14 -26.11 34.56
CA ARG A 6 12.85 -25.57 34.98
C ARG A 6 12.32 -24.79 33.78
N GLN A 7 11.33 -25.33 33.07
CA GLN A 7 10.74 -24.64 31.93
C GLN A 7 9.82 -23.54 32.43
N HIS A 8 10.15 -22.29 32.08
CA HIS A 8 9.37 -21.11 32.41
C HIS A 8 8.05 -21.16 31.63
N GLY A 9 6.96 -21.43 32.33
CA GLY A 9 5.63 -21.50 31.74
C GLY A 9 5.04 -20.11 31.53
N TYR A 10 4.12 -19.98 30.58
CA TYR A 10 3.36 -18.76 30.24
C TYR A 10 2.55 -18.13 31.42
N LYS A 11 2.64 -18.72 32.62
CA LYS A 11 1.97 -18.24 33.84
C LYS A 11 2.92 -17.62 34.88
N ASP A 12 4.25 -17.67 34.67
CA ASP A 12 5.21 -17.04 35.60
C ASP A 12 5.40 -15.53 35.36
N SER A 13 4.79 -14.96 34.32
CA SER A 13 4.89 -13.54 33.96
C SER A 13 3.83 -12.64 34.62
N GLU A 14 3.13 -13.11 35.65
CA GLU A 14 2.04 -12.33 36.27
C GLU A 14 2.47 -11.40 37.42
N LYS A 15 3.76 -11.30 37.77
CA LYS A 15 4.20 -10.31 38.77
C LYS A 15 5.56 -9.71 38.43
N GLU A 16 5.60 -8.38 38.53
CA GLU A 16 6.77 -7.48 38.56
C GLU A 16 7.03 -6.65 37.30
N ASP A 17 6.15 -5.69 37.04
CA ASP A 17 6.56 -4.42 36.41
C ASP A 17 5.78 -3.25 37.04
N GLY A 18 6.31 -2.76 38.16
CA GLY A 18 5.98 -1.45 38.68
C GLY A 18 6.51 -0.36 37.76
N LYS A 19 5.63 0.22 36.94
CA LYS A 19 5.69 1.64 36.55
C LYS A 19 4.30 2.23 36.61
N ASP A 20 3.96 2.76 37.78
CA ASP A 20 2.93 3.79 37.96
C ASP A 20 3.28 5.00 37.07
N LYS A 21 2.87 4.95 35.81
CA LYS A 21 2.52 6.17 35.08
C LYS A 21 1.02 6.33 35.28
N PRO A 22 0.52 7.49 35.76
CA PRO A 22 -0.91 7.73 35.74
C PRO A 22 -1.35 7.56 34.30
N ARG A 23 -2.17 6.53 34.05
CA ARG A 23 -2.80 6.30 32.76
C ARG A 23 -3.69 7.50 32.54
N GLN A 24 -3.16 8.54 31.88
CA GLN A 24 -3.95 9.71 31.52
C GLN A 24 -5.23 9.15 30.89
N PRO A 25 -6.43 9.50 31.39
CA PRO A 25 -7.64 9.09 30.72
C PRO A 25 -7.49 9.62 29.30
N ARG A 26 -7.46 8.72 28.31
CA ARG A 26 -7.51 9.15 26.91
C ARG A 26 -8.80 9.94 26.79
N ARG A 27 -8.69 11.27 26.75
CA ARG A 27 -9.81 12.17 26.48
C ARG A 27 -10.17 12.05 25.01
N ASP A 28 -10.63 10.88 24.62
CA ASP A 28 -11.41 10.72 23.41
C ASP A 28 -12.86 10.67 23.88
N ASN A 29 -13.39 11.82 24.32
CA ASN A 29 -14.83 12.06 24.49
C ASN A 29 -15.49 12.14 23.11
N LEU A 30 -15.19 11.17 22.24
CA LEU A 30 -15.82 11.04 20.94
C LEU A 30 -17.21 10.45 21.18
N SER A 31 -18.23 11.18 20.74
CA SER A 31 -19.61 10.71 20.63
C SER A 31 -19.65 9.36 19.92
N GLN A 32 -20.68 8.57 20.22
CA GLN A 32 -20.91 7.30 19.54
C GLN A 32 -21.03 7.48 18.03
N GLU A 33 -21.58 8.62 17.58
CA GLU A 33 -21.62 9.00 16.17
C GLU A 33 -20.23 9.29 15.60
N GLU A 34 -19.35 9.98 16.33
CA GLU A 34 -17.98 10.25 15.88
C GLU A 34 -17.13 8.96 15.82
N LYS A 35 -17.37 8.01 16.74
CA LYS A 35 -16.78 6.67 16.68
C LYS A 35 -17.30 5.88 15.48
N TYR A 36 -18.59 5.98 15.20
CA TYR A 36 -19.21 5.35 14.03
C TYR A 36 -18.69 5.96 12.73
N GLN A 37 -18.55 7.28 12.64
CA GLN A 37 -17.96 7.98 11.49
C GLN A 37 -16.50 7.58 11.28
N ARG A 38 -15.67 7.53 12.34
CA ARG A 38 -14.27 7.06 12.29
C ARG A 38 -14.13 5.61 11.84
N ARG A 39 -15.05 4.73 12.25
CA ARG A 39 -15.10 3.32 11.82
C ARG A 39 -15.85 3.11 10.50
N SER A 40 -16.59 4.11 10.03
CA SER A 40 -17.37 3.97 8.80
C SER A 40 -16.44 3.78 7.61
N LEU A 41 -16.89 2.96 6.67
CA LEU A 41 -16.21 2.66 5.40
C LEU A 41 -15.84 3.93 4.59
N ARG A 42 -16.43 5.09 4.93
CA ARG A 42 -16.13 6.39 4.33
C ARG A 42 -14.71 6.91 4.62
N HIS A 43 -14.01 6.39 5.63
CA HIS A 43 -12.57 6.66 5.81
C HIS A 43 -11.67 5.70 5.03
N ALA A 44 -12.20 4.59 4.52
CA ALA A 44 -11.50 3.73 3.56
C ALA A 44 -11.59 4.28 2.13
N THR A 45 -12.65 5.04 1.79
CA THR A 45 -12.85 5.64 0.46
C THR A 45 -11.97 6.86 0.18
N ASN A 46 -11.27 7.42 1.17
CA ASN A 46 -10.37 8.55 1.00
C ASN A 46 -8.90 8.11 0.85
N ARG A 47 -8.64 7.06 0.08
CA ARG A 47 -7.28 6.67 -0.30
C ARG A 47 -7.13 6.79 -1.79
N GLU A 48 -6.07 7.46 -2.21
CA GLU A 48 -5.74 7.57 -3.62
C GLU A 48 -5.32 6.18 -4.09
N ALA A 49 -6.10 5.60 -5.00
CA ALA A 49 -5.78 4.34 -5.61
C ALA A 49 -4.92 4.64 -6.84
N SER A 50 -3.66 4.20 -6.81
CA SER A 50 -2.71 4.44 -7.89
C SER A 50 -2.37 3.12 -8.57
N GLU A 51 -2.30 3.13 -9.90
CA GLU A 51 -1.86 1.97 -10.66
C GLU A 51 -0.34 1.88 -10.60
N VAL A 52 0.17 0.77 -10.08
CA VAL A 52 1.60 0.53 -9.92
C VAL A 52 2.01 -0.80 -10.54
N VAL A 53 3.23 -0.86 -11.04
CA VAL A 53 3.88 -2.11 -11.43
C VAL A 53 4.79 -2.55 -10.29
N ARG A 54 4.64 -3.79 -9.86
CA ARG A 54 5.46 -4.36 -8.79
C ARG A 54 6.75 -4.92 -9.36
N CYS A 55 7.87 -4.47 -8.81
CA CYS A 55 9.17 -5.03 -9.15
C CYS A 55 9.22 -6.52 -8.76
N PRO A 56 9.59 -7.44 -9.67
CA PRO A 56 9.63 -8.87 -9.38
C PRO A 56 10.76 -9.27 -8.42
N THR A 57 11.83 -8.46 -8.35
CA THR A 57 12.98 -8.70 -7.47
C THR A 57 12.76 -8.16 -6.06
N CYS A 58 12.38 -6.88 -5.91
CA CYS A 58 12.27 -6.22 -4.60
C CYS A 58 10.84 -5.97 -4.11
N GLY A 59 9.82 -6.20 -4.93
CA GLY A 59 8.39 -6.03 -4.55
C GLY A 59 7.89 -4.59 -4.43
N ARG A 60 8.77 -3.58 -4.56
CA ARG A 60 8.35 -2.16 -4.53
C ARG A 60 7.52 -1.81 -5.75
N GLY A 61 6.48 -1.01 -5.53
CA GLY A 61 5.62 -0.47 -6.59
C GLY A 61 6.32 0.70 -7.28
N ILE A 62 6.17 0.74 -8.60
CA ILE A 62 6.69 1.78 -9.48
C ILE A 62 5.48 2.31 -10.24
N ASP A 63 5.41 3.63 -10.44
CA ASP A 63 4.25 4.25 -11.05
C ASP A 63 3.97 3.64 -12.43
N GLY A 64 2.78 3.05 -12.60
CA GLY A 64 2.39 2.30 -13.79
C GLY A 64 1.91 3.17 -14.95
N GLY A 65 1.84 4.49 -14.76
CA GLY A 65 1.38 5.44 -15.77
C GLY A 65 2.41 5.73 -16.89
N GLY A 66 3.66 5.26 -16.74
CA GLY A 66 4.69 5.37 -17.77
C GLY A 66 4.73 4.17 -18.71
N ALA A 67 5.02 4.39 -19.98
CA ALA A 67 5.30 3.31 -20.92
C ALA A 67 6.57 2.56 -20.49
N ILE A 68 6.43 1.30 -20.07
CA ILE A 68 7.57 0.46 -19.69
C ILE A 68 8.25 -0.02 -20.97
N MET A 69 9.41 0.56 -21.25
CA MET A 69 10.32 0.16 -22.31
C MET A 69 11.28 -0.94 -21.83
N SER A 70 11.97 -1.59 -22.77
CA SER A 70 12.90 -2.70 -22.50
C SER A 70 14.09 -2.32 -21.60
N ASP A 71 14.46 -1.04 -21.58
CA ASP A 71 15.52 -0.44 -20.77
C ASP A 71 15.04 0.08 -19.41
N THR A 72 13.74 -0.03 -19.10
CA THR A 72 13.19 0.47 -17.83
C THR A 72 13.68 -0.39 -16.66
N THR A 73 14.36 0.24 -15.71
CA THR A 73 14.90 -0.39 -14.50
C THR A 73 14.17 0.09 -13.25
N CYS A 74 14.18 -0.74 -12.21
CA CYS A 74 13.61 -0.39 -10.92
C CYS A 74 14.48 0.66 -10.21
N PRO A 75 13.95 1.81 -9.76
CA PRO A 75 14.73 2.88 -9.12
C PRO A 75 15.29 2.51 -7.73
N HIS A 76 15.01 1.30 -7.23
CA HIS A 76 15.42 0.88 -5.89
C HIS A 76 16.35 -0.33 -5.85
N CYS A 77 16.45 -1.10 -6.93
CA CYS A 77 17.31 -2.29 -6.98
C CYS A 77 17.92 -2.51 -8.36
N ASP A 78 17.71 -1.57 -9.29
CA ASP A 78 18.24 -1.53 -10.64
C ASP A 78 17.93 -2.76 -11.51
N SER A 79 17.03 -3.65 -11.05
CA SER A 79 16.60 -4.79 -11.84
C SER A 79 15.67 -4.35 -12.97
N ALA A 80 15.78 -5.02 -14.12
CA ALA A 80 14.90 -4.79 -15.26
C ALA A 80 13.42 -5.04 -14.90
N ILE A 81 12.57 -4.07 -15.22
CA ILE A 81 11.11 -4.20 -15.05
C ILE A 81 10.51 -4.96 -16.24
N HIS A 82 11.07 -4.75 -17.44
CA HIS A 82 10.63 -5.41 -18.66
C HIS A 82 11.12 -6.87 -18.73
N CYS A 83 10.57 -7.74 -17.89
CA CYS A 83 10.88 -9.15 -17.81
C CYS A 83 9.59 -10.00 -17.76
N CYS A 84 9.69 -11.29 -18.11
CA CYS A 84 8.51 -12.17 -18.12
C CYS A 84 7.77 -12.16 -16.77
N ARG A 85 8.46 -12.16 -15.63
CA ARG A 85 7.79 -12.15 -14.31
C ARG A 85 6.88 -10.94 -14.05
N ALA A 86 7.21 -9.79 -14.64
CA ALA A 86 6.43 -8.56 -14.49
C ALA A 86 5.32 -8.42 -15.55
N CYS A 87 5.24 -9.34 -16.51
CA CYS A 87 4.24 -9.35 -17.57
C CYS A 87 2.90 -9.90 -17.07
N ARG A 88 1.78 -9.34 -17.55
CA ARG A 88 0.42 -9.84 -17.24
C ARG A 88 0.16 -11.25 -17.79
N HIS A 89 0.84 -11.63 -18.87
CA HIS A 89 0.64 -12.90 -19.57
C HIS A 89 1.45 -14.07 -19.00
N PHE A 90 2.31 -13.81 -18.03
CA PHE A 90 3.17 -14.83 -17.45
C PHE A 90 2.37 -15.83 -16.61
N ASP A 91 2.49 -17.11 -16.97
CA ASP A 91 1.82 -18.22 -16.29
C ASP A 91 2.70 -19.46 -16.34
N SER A 92 3.18 -19.91 -15.16
CA SER A 92 4.06 -21.07 -15.03
C SER A 92 3.46 -22.39 -15.51
N GLY A 93 2.13 -22.49 -15.61
CA GLY A 93 1.44 -23.72 -16.03
C GLY A 93 1.29 -23.90 -17.55
N THR A 94 1.74 -22.94 -18.35
CA THR A 94 1.53 -22.92 -19.81
C THR A 94 2.80 -23.21 -20.61
N ARG A 95 2.65 -23.54 -21.89
CA ARG A 95 3.79 -23.70 -22.81
C ARG A 95 4.63 -22.44 -22.80
N TRP A 96 5.94 -22.60 -22.61
CA TRP A 96 6.92 -21.50 -22.48
C TRP A 96 6.67 -20.51 -21.35
N GLN A 97 5.76 -20.84 -20.42
CA GLN A 97 5.37 -20.05 -19.26
C GLN A 97 4.69 -18.72 -19.64
N CYS A 98 4.02 -18.68 -20.78
CA CYS A 98 3.31 -17.52 -21.29
C CYS A 98 1.96 -17.94 -21.86
N ARG A 99 0.90 -17.19 -21.53
CA ARG A 99 -0.44 -17.38 -22.10
C ARG A 99 -0.58 -16.84 -23.52
N ALA A 100 0.29 -15.90 -23.91
CA ALA A 100 0.31 -15.35 -25.25
C ALA A 100 1.12 -16.25 -26.20
N GLU A 101 0.71 -16.30 -27.47
CA GLU A 101 1.40 -17.04 -28.52
C GLU A 101 2.70 -16.33 -28.91
N ILE A 102 3.79 -16.66 -28.21
CA ILE A 102 5.13 -16.14 -28.50
C ILE A 102 5.80 -16.96 -29.61
N THR A 103 6.66 -16.35 -30.41
CA THR A 103 7.41 -17.06 -31.47
C THR A 103 8.59 -17.85 -30.92
N GLU A 104 9.25 -17.29 -29.89
CA GLU A 104 10.46 -17.84 -29.28
C GLU A 104 10.34 -17.92 -27.76
N ARG A 105 10.96 -18.96 -27.17
CA ARG A 105 11.02 -19.13 -25.73
C ARG A 105 12.07 -18.20 -25.12
N VAL A 106 11.66 -17.36 -24.18
CA VAL A 106 12.60 -16.63 -23.31
C VAL A 106 13.17 -17.58 -22.26
N ASP A 107 14.49 -17.76 -22.20
CA ASP A 107 15.13 -18.62 -21.18
C ASP A 107 15.12 -17.98 -19.79
N ASP A 108 15.72 -16.79 -19.67
CA ASP A 108 15.82 -16.06 -18.40
C ASP A 108 14.59 -15.20 -18.12
N LYS A 109 13.63 -15.72 -17.34
CA LYS A 109 12.37 -15.02 -17.02
C LYS A 109 12.52 -13.79 -16.10
N ASN A 110 13.69 -13.64 -15.47
CA ASN A 110 14.00 -12.55 -14.55
C ASN A 110 14.80 -11.42 -15.19
N LYS A 111 15.35 -11.63 -16.40
CA LYS A 111 16.16 -10.62 -17.10
C LYS A 111 15.30 -9.78 -18.05
N SER A 112 15.84 -8.63 -18.45
CA SER A 112 15.25 -7.80 -19.51
C SER A 112 15.09 -8.63 -20.78
N ASN A 113 13.90 -8.61 -21.38
CA ASN A 113 13.65 -9.21 -22.68
C ASN A 113 13.12 -8.16 -23.67
N GLN A 114 13.07 -8.51 -24.95
CA GLN A 114 12.57 -7.64 -26.03
C GLN A 114 11.24 -8.20 -26.60
N CYS A 115 10.44 -8.86 -25.77
CA CYS A 115 9.19 -9.46 -26.21
C CYS A 115 8.21 -8.38 -26.66
N ALA A 116 7.79 -8.42 -27.93
CA ALA A 116 6.82 -7.47 -28.50
C ALA A 116 5.40 -7.60 -27.90
N LEU A 117 5.07 -8.75 -27.32
CA LEU A 117 3.79 -9.02 -26.64
C LEU A 117 3.85 -8.71 -25.14
N TYR A 118 4.86 -7.99 -24.68
CA TYR A 118 4.97 -7.62 -23.27
C TYR A 118 3.89 -6.60 -22.90
N GLU A 119 3.15 -6.91 -21.85
CA GLU A 119 2.23 -5.98 -21.21
C GLU A 119 2.47 -5.99 -19.71
N PRO A 120 2.74 -4.83 -19.08
CA PRO A 120 3.05 -4.79 -17.66
C PRO A 120 1.85 -5.19 -16.81
N ARG A 121 2.11 -5.94 -15.74
CA ARG A 121 1.08 -6.30 -14.76
C ARG A 121 0.82 -5.11 -13.84
N LEU A 122 -0.19 -4.33 -14.18
CA LEU A 122 -0.69 -3.24 -13.34
C LEU A 122 -1.43 -3.81 -12.12
N VAL A 123 -1.10 -3.27 -10.95
CA VAL A 123 -1.75 -3.57 -9.67
C VAL A 123 -2.27 -2.26 -9.10
N LEU A 124 -3.53 -2.24 -8.69
CA LEU A 124 -4.09 -1.09 -8.00
C LEU A 124 -3.59 -1.06 -6.55
N ASP A 125 -2.75 -0.08 -6.23
CA ASP A 125 -2.27 0.14 -4.87
C ASP A 125 -3.15 1.19 -4.17
N SER A 126 -3.93 0.73 -3.20
CA SER A 126 -4.76 1.56 -2.30
C SER A 126 -4.15 1.71 -0.90
N THR A 127 -2.89 1.27 -0.72
CA THR A 127 -2.13 1.51 0.52
C THR A 127 -1.54 2.91 0.58
N GLY A 128 -1.69 3.67 -0.50
CA GLY A 128 -1.21 5.03 -0.70
C GLY A 128 -1.86 6.11 0.18
N ARG A 129 -1.40 7.33 -0.10
CA ARG A 129 -1.67 8.58 0.61
C ARG A 129 -3.19 8.73 0.83
N ARG A 130 -3.60 9.10 2.05
CA ARG A 130 -4.97 9.57 2.27
C ARG A 130 -5.20 10.72 1.29
N THR A 131 -6.27 10.65 0.49
CA THR A 131 -6.71 11.82 -0.25
C THR A 131 -6.94 12.90 0.81
N VAL A 132 -6.08 13.93 0.78
CA VAL A 132 -6.38 15.16 1.50
C VAL A 132 -7.60 15.70 0.81
N SER A 133 -8.75 15.44 1.39
CA SER A 133 -9.98 16.14 1.02
C SER A 133 -9.62 17.65 0.97
N PRO A 134 -9.98 18.39 -0.09
CA PRO A 134 -9.50 19.76 -0.33
C PRO A 134 -9.83 20.73 0.83
N THR A 135 -10.64 20.32 1.79
CA THR A 135 -10.87 20.99 3.07
C THR A 135 -9.64 21.11 4.00
N SER A 136 -8.55 20.35 3.81
CA SER A 136 -7.42 20.39 4.76
C SER A 136 -6.15 21.07 4.26
N ARG A 137 -6.18 21.77 3.12
CA ARG A 137 -5.04 22.56 2.65
C ARG A 137 -5.47 23.97 2.25
N SER A 138 -5.89 24.77 3.22
CA SER A 138 -5.52 26.19 3.23
C SER A 138 -5.75 26.84 4.59
N SER A 139 -4.78 27.70 4.91
CA SER A 139 -4.84 28.88 5.77
C SER A 139 -5.27 28.75 7.23
N ARG A 140 -4.26 29.00 8.08
CA ARG A 140 -4.41 29.81 9.29
C ARG A 140 -5.42 30.95 9.04
N ALA A 141 -6.32 31.13 10.01
CA ALA A 141 -7.27 32.22 10.18
C ALA A 141 -8.57 32.16 9.34
N SER A 142 -9.66 32.02 10.11
CA SER A 142 -11.05 32.43 9.86
C SER A 142 -12.09 31.36 9.46
N SER A 143 -12.95 31.09 10.45
CA SER A 143 -14.32 30.54 10.45
C SER A 143 -14.59 29.10 9.97
N ASN A 144 -14.54 28.16 10.93
CA ASN A 144 -15.28 26.89 10.91
C ASN A 144 -16.81 27.10 11.16
N ASP A 145 -17.41 28.20 10.69
CA ASP A 145 -18.85 28.42 10.88
C ASP A 145 -19.62 27.74 9.73
N PRO A 146 -20.46 26.72 10.00
CA PRO A 146 -21.22 26.01 8.96
C PRO A 146 -22.09 26.94 8.09
N LYS A 147 -22.54 28.08 8.62
CA LYS A 147 -23.28 29.07 7.82
C LYS A 147 -22.42 29.69 6.71
N SER A 148 -21.17 30.00 7.01
CA SER A 148 -20.23 30.59 6.03
C SER A 148 -19.86 29.60 4.93
N GLN A 149 -19.74 28.31 5.26
CA GLN A 149 -19.47 27.25 4.28
C GLN A 149 -20.66 27.03 3.34
N PHE A 150 -21.89 27.12 3.86
CA PHE A 150 -23.10 26.99 3.06
C PHE A 150 -23.25 28.14 2.06
N GLU A 151 -23.05 29.39 2.48
CA GLU A 151 -23.17 30.53 1.57
C GLU A 151 -22.16 30.51 0.41
N ASN A 152 -20.97 29.98 0.63
CA ASN A 152 -19.93 29.91 -0.40
C ASN A 152 -20.29 28.95 -1.55
N LEU A 153 -21.22 28.01 -1.36
CA LEU A 153 -21.68 27.11 -2.43
C LEU A 153 -22.58 27.81 -3.44
N PHE A 154 -23.18 28.94 -3.07
CA PHE A 154 -24.13 29.68 -3.92
C PHE A 154 -23.56 30.98 -4.48
N LYS A 155 -22.30 31.30 -4.15
CA LYS A 155 -21.58 32.45 -4.71
C LYS A 155 -20.88 31.98 -5.98
N ARG A 156 -21.42 32.41 -7.12
CA ARG A 156 -20.96 32.08 -8.48
C ARG A 156 -20.40 33.32 -9.15
#